data_AF-A0A8B8FKE2-F1
#
_entry.id   AF-A0A8B8FKE2-F1
#
_cell.length_a   1.000
_cell.length_b   1.000
_cell.length_c   1.000
_cell.angle_alpha   90.00
_cell.angle_beta   90.00
_cell.angle_gamma   90.00
#
_symmetry.space_group_name_H-M   'P 1'
#
loop_
_entity.id
_entity.type
_entity.pdbx_description
1 polymer ?
#
loop_
_entity_poly.entity_id
_entity_poly.type
_entity_poly.pdbx_seq_one_letter_code
_entity_poly.pdbx_strand_id
1 'polypeptide(L)'
;MNVSVPKHTNRKTTNRMNRTVTNYFIPASNGNMVKVCGEAFSSITSLTRRRLDLVTKTFNINHSSPVEKRGGYRFNHTANEITQSIEDHIKQFKCRKSHHTRRDTGRCYLQPGLSIKYMWTHWTKKRISEKKPTSS
;
A
#
# COMPACT_ATOMS: atom_id res chain seq x y z
N MET A 1 17.09 17.95 12.41
CA MET A 1 15.80 18.64 12.17
C MET A 1 15.04 18.71 13.48
N ASN A 2 14.38 19.82 13.77
CA ASN A 2 13.49 19.93 14.94
C ASN A 2 12.09 20.30 14.47
N VAL A 3 11.08 19.54 14.89
CA VAL A 3 9.69 19.74 14.47
C VAL A 3 8.90 20.27 15.65
N SER A 4 8.23 21.41 15.48
CA SER A 4 7.48 22.06 16.54
C SER A 4 6.07 22.43 16.09
N VAL A 5 5.18 22.63 17.06
CA VAL A 5 3.85 23.18 16.81
C VAL A 5 3.93 24.67 16.47
N PRO A 6 3.10 25.17 15.56
CA PRO A 6 3.05 26.58 15.18
C PRO A 6 2.53 27.42 16.35
N LYS A 7 3.22 28.52 16.64
CA LYS A 7 2.82 29.47 17.70
C LYS A 7 1.55 30.25 17.36
N HIS A 8 1.24 30.45 16.08
CA HIS A 8 0.07 31.21 15.64
C HIS A 8 -0.88 30.31 14.84
N THR A 9 -2.14 30.24 15.27
CA THR A 9 -3.19 29.49 14.58
C THR A 9 -4.35 30.41 14.21
N ASN A 10 -4.88 30.30 12.99
CA ASN A 10 -5.95 31.18 12.50
C ASN A 10 -7.29 30.79 13.11
N ARG A 11 -7.73 31.48 14.18
CA ARG A 11 -8.88 31.15 15.04
C ARG A 11 -10.22 30.83 14.33
N LYS A 12 -10.41 31.21 13.06
CA LYS A 12 -11.72 31.14 12.36
C LYS A 12 -12.10 29.79 11.72
N THR A 13 -11.22 28.80 11.65
CA THR A 13 -11.53 27.47 11.06
C THR A 13 -11.75 26.42 12.15
N THR A 14 -12.85 25.68 12.08
CA THR A 14 -13.27 24.62 13.03
C THR A 14 -12.56 23.28 12.81
N ASN A 15 -12.20 22.95 11.56
CA ASN A 15 -11.57 21.68 11.21
C ASN A 15 -10.08 21.89 10.87
N ARG A 16 -9.24 22.15 11.89
CA ARG A 16 -7.80 22.38 11.68
C ARG A 16 -7.04 21.07 11.76
N MET A 17 -6.42 20.67 10.64
CA MET A 17 -5.28 19.78 10.73
C MET A 17 -4.14 20.46 11.49
N ASN A 18 -3.48 19.71 12.37
CA ASN A 18 -2.28 20.17 13.08
C ASN A 18 -1.21 20.53 12.05
N ARG A 19 -0.98 21.83 11.86
CA ARG A 19 0.11 22.32 11.01
C ARG A 19 1.42 22.03 11.74
N THR A 20 2.43 21.56 11.02
CA THR A 20 3.76 21.28 11.58
C THR A 20 4.74 22.29 11.00
N VAL A 21 5.66 22.77 11.84
CA VAL A 21 6.74 23.67 11.41
C VAL A 21 8.06 22.94 11.59
N THR A 22 8.78 22.74 10.49
CA THR A 22 10.09 22.07 10.47
C THR A 22 11.21 23.12 10.44
N ASN A 23 12.10 23.06 11.43
CA ASN A 23 13.33 23.85 11.46
C ASN A 23 14.50 23.03 10.90
N TYR A 24 15.18 23.60 9.89
CA TYR A 24 16.32 23.00 9.21
C TYR A 24 17.63 23.61 9.72
N PHE A 25 18.67 22.79 9.84
CA PHE A 25 19.99 23.19 10.33
C PHE A 25 21.08 22.52 9.49
N ILE A 26 22.18 23.23 9.23
CA ILE A 26 23.35 22.77 8.47
C ILE A 26 24.62 23.07 9.28
N PRO A 27 25.60 22.16 9.33
CA PRO A 27 26.88 22.43 9.99
C PRO A 27 27.68 23.48 9.22
N ALA A 28 28.15 24.52 9.92
CA ALA A 28 29.12 25.48 9.41
C ALA A 28 30.56 24.96 9.61
N SER A 29 31.52 25.62 8.97
CA SER A 29 32.96 25.27 9.03
C SER A 29 33.53 25.27 10.46
N ASN A 30 32.94 26.07 11.35
CA ASN A 30 33.28 26.12 12.77
C ASN A 30 32.62 25.01 13.62
N GLY A 31 31.90 24.06 13.00
CA GLY A 31 31.18 22.99 13.67
C GLY A 31 29.81 23.40 14.24
N ASN A 32 29.44 24.68 14.18
CA ASN A 32 28.15 25.14 14.70
C ASN A 32 27.00 24.86 13.73
N MET A 33 25.82 24.52 14.27
CA MET A 33 24.63 24.29 13.46
C MET A 33 23.92 25.61 13.14
N VAL A 34 23.93 25.99 11.86
CA VAL A 34 23.26 27.22 11.37
C VAL A 34 21.84 26.89 10.92
N LYS A 35 20.86 27.66 11.41
CA LYS A 35 19.46 27.53 10.98
C LYS A 35 19.28 28.09 9.56
N VAL A 36 18.62 27.33 8.70
CA VAL A 36 18.36 27.71 7.30
C VAL A 36 16.90 27.54 6.92
N CYS A 37 16.49 28.16 5.80
CA CYS A 37 15.19 27.88 5.19
C CYS A 37 15.19 26.50 4.52
N GLY A 38 13.99 25.96 4.26
CA GLY A 38 13.87 24.64 3.64
C GLY A 38 14.37 24.58 2.19
N GLU A 39 14.37 25.71 1.48
CA GLU A 39 14.87 25.81 0.11
C GLU A 39 16.40 25.76 0.07
N ALA A 40 17.07 26.54 0.91
CA ALA A 40 18.52 26.44 1.10
C ALA A 40 18.93 25.03 1.54
N PHE A 41 18.19 24.42 2.47
CA PHE A 41 18.44 23.04 2.88
C PHE A 41 18.29 22.04 1.72
N SER A 42 17.23 22.18 0.92
CA SER A 42 16.98 21.33 -0.26
C SER A 42 18.09 21.49 -1.31
N SER A 43 18.55 22.71 -1.56
CA SER A 43 19.63 22.99 -2.52
C SER A 43 20.96 22.37 -2.06
N ILE A 44 21.32 22.59 -0.79
CA ILE A 44 22.60 22.10 -0.24
C ILE A 44 22.63 20.57 -0.13
N THR A 45 21.53 19.95 0.30
CA THR A 45 21.47 18.49 0.50
C THR A 45 20.98 17.70 -0.72
N SER A 46 20.56 18.39 -1.78
CA SER A 46 19.88 17.79 -2.94
C SER A 46 18.64 16.95 -2.59
N LEU A 47 18.05 17.15 -1.40
CA LEU A 47 16.84 16.48 -0.96
C LEU A 47 15.61 17.28 -1.37
N THR A 48 14.82 16.73 -2.28
CA THR A 48 13.54 17.34 -2.69
C THR A 48 12.62 17.61 -1.50
N ARG A 49 11.78 18.64 -1.62
CA ARG A 49 10.80 19.00 -0.58
C ARG A 49 9.92 17.82 -0.14
N ARG A 50 9.48 17.00 -1.10
CA ARG A 50 8.69 15.79 -0.86
C ARG A 50 9.37 14.83 0.13
N ARG A 51 10.69 14.64 0.02
CA ARG A 51 11.44 13.75 0.93
C ARG A 51 11.53 14.35 2.33
N LEU A 52 11.74 15.66 2.44
CA LEU A 52 11.79 16.38 3.73
C LEU A 52 10.45 16.32 4.47
N ASP A 53 9.35 16.50 3.74
CA ASP A 53 7.99 16.43 4.30
C ASP A 53 7.67 15.00 4.75
N LEU A 54 8.10 13.98 3.99
CA LEU A 54 7.92 12.58 4.35
C LEU A 54 8.68 12.24 5.64
N VAL A 55 9.94 12.65 5.77
CA VAL A 55 10.74 12.46 6.98
C VAL A 55 10.11 13.19 8.17
N THR A 56 9.67 14.43 7.99
CA THR A 56 8.97 15.20 9.03
C THR A 56 7.71 14.47 9.50
N LYS A 57 6.90 13.96 8.55
CA LYS A 57 5.66 13.26 8.84
C LYS A 57 5.90 11.96 9.60
N THR A 58 6.85 11.13 9.16
CA THR A 58 7.15 9.86 9.84
C THR A 58 7.75 10.11 11.22
N PHE A 59 8.62 11.11 11.35
CA PHE A 59 9.22 11.46 12.63
C PHE A 59 8.18 11.96 13.64
N ASN A 60 7.17 12.72 13.20
CA ASN A 60 6.09 13.15 14.10
C ASN A 60 5.20 12.01 14.59
N ILE A 61 5.06 10.93 13.82
CA ILE A 61 4.18 9.81 14.17
C ILE A 61 4.95 8.77 15.01
N ASN A 62 6.18 8.42 14.57
CA ASN A 62 6.91 7.27 15.08
C ASN A 62 8.25 7.65 15.74
N HIS A 63 8.60 8.94 15.84
CA HIS A 63 9.91 9.43 16.30
C HIS A 63 11.12 8.74 15.63
N SER A 64 10.94 8.29 14.39
CA SER A 64 11.90 7.48 13.65
C SER A 64 11.90 7.84 12.16
N SER A 65 12.99 7.46 11.50
CA SER A 65 13.13 7.57 10.06
C SER A 65 12.13 6.64 9.34
N PRO A 66 11.65 6.99 8.14
CA PRO A 66 10.81 6.12 7.34
C PRO A 66 11.47 4.76 7.10
N VAL A 67 10.74 3.67 7.36
CA VAL A 67 11.18 2.31 7.05
C VAL A 67 10.80 1.98 5.60
N GLU A 68 11.73 1.37 4.85
CA GLU A 68 11.47 0.89 3.50
C GLU A 68 10.45 -0.25 3.49
N LYS A 69 9.42 -0.14 2.65
CA LYS A 69 8.30 -1.12 2.59
C LYS A 69 8.11 -1.70 1.19
N ARG A 70 8.95 -1.34 0.22
CA ARG A 70 8.94 -1.93 -1.12
C ARG A 70 9.41 -3.38 -1.05
N GLY A 71 8.72 -4.25 -1.79
CA GLY A 71 9.01 -5.68 -1.79
C GLY A 71 8.60 -6.40 -0.50
N GLY A 72 9.11 -7.62 -0.34
CA GLY A 72 8.84 -8.50 0.80
C GLY A 72 7.72 -9.52 0.55
N TYR A 73 7.81 -10.66 1.24
CA TYR A 73 6.78 -11.69 1.22
C TYR A 73 5.67 -11.31 2.20
N ARG A 74 4.52 -10.90 1.67
CA ARG A 74 3.32 -10.62 2.48
C ARG A 74 2.56 -11.92 2.67
N PHE A 75 3.02 -12.76 3.60
CA PHE A 75 2.30 -13.96 3.96
C PHE A 75 1.09 -13.62 4.82
N ASN A 76 -0.08 -14.07 4.39
CA ASN A 76 -1.24 -14.14 5.26
C ASN A 76 -1.86 -15.52 5.10
N HIS A 77 -1.84 -16.31 6.18
CA HIS A 77 -2.32 -17.68 6.17
C HIS A 77 -3.78 -17.77 5.71
N THR A 78 -4.64 -16.84 6.16
CA THR A 78 -6.06 -16.84 5.77
C THR A 78 -6.23 -16.46 4.30
N ALA A 79 -5.45 -15.50 3.80
CA ALA A 79 -5.50 -15.11 2.39
C ALA A 79 -5.03 -16.24 1.47
N ASN A 80 -3.99 -16.97 1.85
CA ASN A 80 -3.51 -18.12 1.10
C ASN A 80 -4.50 -19.28 1.10
N GLU A 81 -5.12 -19.58 2.24
CA GLU A 81 -6.19 -20.59 2.33
C GLU A 81 -7.39 -20.23 1.45
N ILE A 82 -7.82 -18.96 1.49
CA ILE A 82 -8.90 -18.47 0.63
C ILE A 82 -8.51 -18.60 -0.85
N THR A 83 -7.29 -18.20 -1.22
CA THR A 83 -6.79 -18.29 -2.59
C THR A 83 -6.78 -19.73 -3.08
N GLN A 84 -6.24 -20.65 -2.29
CA GLN A 84 -6.22 -22.08 -2.59
C GLN A 84 -7.65 -22.61 -2.75
N SER A 85 -8.58 -22.22 -1.86
CA SER A 85 -9.98 -22.62 -1.94
C SER A 85 -10.66 -22.13 -3.23
N ILE A 86 -10.34 -20.94 -3.71
CA ILE A 86 -10.85 -20.41 -4.98
C ILE A 86 -10.27 -21.21 -6.15
N GLU A 87 -8.96 -21.45 -6.16
CA GLU A 87 -8.31 -22.26 -7.21
C GLU A 87 -8.91 -23.67 -7.30
N ASP A 88 -9.04 -24.33 -6.16
CA ASP A 88 -9.59 -25.69 -6.09
C ASP A 88 -11.05 -25.72 -6.53
N HIS A 89 -11.82 -24.66 -6.24
CA HIS A 89 -13.18 -24.52 -6.75
C HIS A 89 -13.22 -24.35 -8.27
N ILE A 90 -12.33 -23.53 -8.84
CA ILE A 90 -12.26 -23.33 -10.28
C ILE A 90 -11.88 -24.64 -10.99
N LYS A 91 -10.95 -25.41 -10.42
CA LYS A 91 -10.51 -26.72 -10.97
C LYS A 91 -11.61 -27.78 -10.97
N GLN A 92 -12.68 -27.62 -10.18
CA GLN A 92 -13.82 -28.56 -10.18
C GLN A 92 -14.71 -28.43 -11.42
N PHE A 93 -14.66 -27.31 -12.15
CA PHE A 93 -15.49 -27.13 -13.34
C PHE A 93 -14.95 -27.93 -14.52
N LYS A 94 -15.86 -28.57 -15.26
CA LYS A 94 -15.52 -29.31 -16.47
C LYS A 94 -15.11 -28.34 -17.59
N CYS A 95 -13.83 -28.35 -17.94
CA CYS A 95 -13.32 -27.60 -19.08
C CYS A 95 -13.32 -28.43 -20.37
N ARG A 96 -13.48 -27.77 -21.51
CA ARG A 96 -13.34 -28.35 -22.85
C ARG A 96 -11.99 -27.94 -23.42
N LYS A 97 -11.24 -28.88 -24.01
CA LYS A 97 -9.99 -28.56 -24.71
C LYS A 97 -10.27 -27.63 -25.90
N SER A 98 -9.30 -26.79 -26.23
CA SER A 98 -9.34 -25.95 -27.43
C SER A 98 -9.42 -26.81 -28.68
N HIS A 99 -10.55 -26.77 -29.40
CA HIS A 99 -10.74 -27.53 -30.63
C HIS A 99 -10.08 -26.86 -31.85
N HIS A 100 -9.89 -25.55 -31.81
CA HIS A 100 -9.50 -24.75 -32.98
C HIS A 100 -8.00 -24.73 -33.29
N THR A 101 -7.15 -25.40 -32.50
CA THR A 101 -5.70 -25.40 -32.71
C THR A 101 -5.23 -26.80 -33.12
N ARG A 102 -4.43 -26.86 -34.20
CA ARG A 102 -3.79 -28.10 -34.68
C ARG A 102 -2.75 -28.67 -33.70
N ARG A 103 -2.33 -27.89 -32.71
CA ARG A 103 -1.39 -28.25 -31.64
C ARG A 103 -2.09 -28.12 -30.30
N ASP A 104 -1.86 -29.05 -29.38
CA ASP A 104 -2.30 -28.92 -27.98
C ASP A 104 -1.52 -27.78 -27.32
N THR A 105 -2.21 -26.69 -26.95
CA THR A 105 -1.61 -25.55 -26.26
C THR A 105 -1.78 -25.61 -24.75
N GLY A 106 -2.39 -26.68 -24.22
CA GLY A 106 -2.77 -26.79 -22.80
C GLY A 106 -3.90 -25.84 -22.39
N ARG A 107 -4.55 -25.16 -23.35
CA ARG A 107 -5.64 -24.22 -23.09
C ARG A 107 -6.97 -24.97 -23.06
N CYS A 108 -7.74 -24.72 -22.00
CA CYS A 108 -9.07 -25.26 -21.83
C CYS A 108 -10.07 -24.12 -21.63
N TYR A 109 -11.27 -24.28 -22.17
CA TYR A 109 -12.36 -23.32 -22.06
C TYR A 109 -13.43 -23.84 -21.12
N LEU A 110 -13.97 -22.95 -20.29
CA LEU A 110 -15.15 -23.23 -19.49
C LEU A 110 -16.40 -23.27 -20.38
N GLN A 111 -17.49 -23.85 -19.87
CA GLN A 111 -18.77 -23.79 -20.56
C GLN A 111 -19.27 -22.34 -20.65
N PRO A 112 -19.96 -21.95 -21.74
CA PRO A 112 -20.40 -20.56 -21.95
C PRO A 112 -21.28 -19.98 -20.82
N GLY A 113 -22.01 -20.82 -20.08
CA GLY A 113 -22.84 -20.39 -18.94
C GLY A 113 -22.06 -20.11 -17.64
N LEU A 114 -20.80 -20.55 -17.55
CA LEU A 114 -19.95 -20.36 -16.37
C LEU A 114 -19.24 -19.01 -16.45
N SER A 115 -19.95 -17.95 -16.08
CA SER A 115 -19.36 -16.63 -15.91
C SER A 115 -18.55 -16.53 -14.60
N ILE A 116 -17.59 -15.60 -14.55
CA ILE A 116 -16.82 -15.30 -13.32
C ILE A 116 -17.76 -14.97 -12.17
N LYS A 117 -18.81 -14.19 -12.43
CA LYS A 117 -19.84 -13.84 -11.43
C LYS A 117 -20.55 -15.08 -10.89
N TYR A 118 -20.92 -16.00 -11.78
CA TYR A 118 -21.56 -17.25 -11.37
C TYR A 118 -20.64 -18.08 -10.49
N MET A 119 -19.40 -18.33 -10.93
CA MET A 119 -18.42 -19.10 -10.17
C MET A 119 -18.13 -18.47 -8.80
N TRP A 120 -17.99 -17.14 -8.73
CA TRP A 120 -17.83 -16.41 -7.49
C TRP A 120 -19.01 -16.60 -6.55
N THR A 121 -20.24 -16.32 -7.00
CA THR A 121 -21.44 -16.45 -6.16
C THR A 121 -21.64 -17.88 -5.66
N HIS A 122 -21.33 -18.88 -6.48
CA HIS A 122 -21.39 -20.28 -6.12
C HIS A 122 -20.34 -20.64 -5.04
N TRP A 123 -19.09 -20.21 -5.22
CA TRP A 123 -18.03 -20.38 -4.22
C TRP A 123 -18.39 -19.71 -2.89
N THR A 124 -18.84 -18.45 -2.92
CA THR A 124 -19.20 -17.69 -1.73
C THR A 124 -20.32 -18.38 -0.95
N LYS A 125 -21.37 -18.86 -1.64
CA LYS A 125 -22.46 -19.62 -1.01
C LYS A 125 -21.94 -20.88 -0.31
N LYS A 126 -21.05 -21.64 -0.97
CA LYS A 126 -20.42 -22.82 -0.38
C LYS A 126 -19.63 -22.46 0.88
N ARG A 127 -18.78 -21.43 0.83
CA ARG A 127 -17.99 -20.96 1.98
C ARG A 127 -18.87 -20.52 3.15
N ILE A 128 -19.95 -19.79 2.87
CA ILE A 128 -20.91 -19.34 3.88
C ILE A 128 -21.59 -20.55 4.54
N SER A 129 -22.01 -21.56 3.76
CA SER A 129 -22.60 -22.79 4.32
C SER A 129 -21.63 -23.56 5.22
N GLU A 130 -20.33 -23.55 4.89
CA GLU A 130 -19.26 -24.17 5.67
C GLU A 130 -18.76 -23.28 6.83
N LYS A 131 -19.36 -22.09 7.04
CA LYS A 131 -18.94 -21.08 8.04
C LYS A 131 -17.47 -20.65 7.90
N LYS A 132 -16.94 -20.63 6.67
CA LYS A 132 -15.56 -20.23 6.37
C LYS A 132 -15.49 -18.75 5.92
N PRO A 133 -14.34 -18.07 6.15
CA PRO A 133 -14.17 -16.70 5.70
C PRO A 133 -14.21 -16.62 4.16
N THR A 134 -14.72 -15.52 3.65
CA THR A 134 -14.76 -15.23 2.21
C THR A 134 -13.72 -14.16 1.89
N SER A 135 -13.28 -14.08 0.62
CA SER A 135 -12.46 -12.93 0.22
C SER A 135 -13.34 -11.69 0.25
N SER A 136 -12.85 -10.66 0.96
CA SER A 136 -13.40 -9.31 0.96
C SER A 136 -13.25 -8.64 -0.39
#